data_AF-A0A3N0W006-F1
#
_entry.id   AF-A0A3N0W006-F1
#
_cell.length_a   1.000
_cell.length_b   1.000
_cell.length_c   1.000
_cell.angle_alpha   90.00
_cell.angle_beta   90.00
_cell.angle_gamma   90.00
#
_symmetry.space_group_name_H-M   'P 1'
#
loop_
_entity.id
_entity.type
_entity.pdbx_description
1 polymer ?
#
loop_
_entity_poly.entity_id
_entity_poly.type
_entity_poly.pdbx_seq_one_letter_code
_entity_poly.pdbx_strand_id
1 'polypeptide(L)'
;MKKLFLFFILVSCSLFGQECKCEPEFIKTINEMSKEQILHFSDEIISGFEKKQKYIKTISQEPNLIKIIYYENGIPDNIIATDLKDGYCSLCTELIFKKYYKGKNSDLNIIGQEFFSFVSAEGKYLDLYKWWQKKFYPNLSKEEILNNSKTHYIKLPDIRLDLRFVKNLDTWEIQNKF
;
A
#
# COMPACT_ATOMS: atom_id res chain seq x y z
N MET A 1 28.11 29.84 45.69
CA MET A 1 26.84 29.35 45.11
C MET A 1 26.93 29.43 43.57
N LYS A 2 27.51 28.42 42.92
CA LYS A 2 27.77 28.37 41.47
C LYS A 2 27.87 26.91 41.00
N LYS A 3 26.83 26.08 41.15
CA LYS A 3 26.85 24.68 40.64
C LYS A 3 25.45 24.11 40.34
N LEU A 4 24.57 24.86 39.66
CA LEU A 4 23.21 24.36 39.41
C LEU A 4 22.57 24.75 38.06
N PHE A 5 23.37 24.98 37.01
CA PHE A 5 22.83 25.41 35.71
C PHE A 5 23.26 24.57 34.49
N LEU A 6 23.94 23.44 34.69
CA LEU A 6 24.54 22.67 33.60
C LEU A 6 23.89 21.30 33.31
N PHE A 7 22.76 20.98 33.95
CA PHE A 7 22.10 19.68 33.78
C PHE A 7 20.86 19.69 32.85
N PHE A 8 20.45 20.85 32.33
CA PHE A 8 19.24 20.97 31.50
C PHE A 8 19.47 21.01 29.98
N ILE A 9 20.73 20.96 29.51
CA ILE A 9 21.05 21.10 28.07
C ILE A 9 21.32 19.75 27.38
N LEU A 10 21.48 18.65 28.13
CA LEU A 10 21.80 17.33 27.56
C LEU A 10 20.60 16.42 27.27
N VAL A 11 19.36 16.86 27.57
CA VAL A 11 18.13 16.04 27.40
C VAL A 11 17.26 16.52 26.22
N SER A 12 17.75 17.44 25.39
CA SER A 12 16.98 17.98 24.24
C SER A 12 17.42 17.44 22.86
N CYS A 13 18.43 16.58 22.77
CA CYS A 13 18.92 16.07 21.47
C CYS A 13 18.35 14.70 21.05
N SER A 14 17.39 14.13 21.77
CA SER A 14 16.85 12.79 21.47
C SER A 14 15.54 12.78 20.65
N LEU A 15 15.05 13.92 20.17
CA LEU A 15 13.68 14.02 19.59
C LEU A 15 13.59 13.99 18.06
N PHE A 16 14.65 13.65 17.33
CA PHE A 16 14.61 13.62 15.84
C PHE A 16 14.90 12.24 15.22
N GLY A 17 14.55 11.17 15.92
CA GLY A 17 14.24 9.90 15.27
C GLY A 17 12.75 9.85 14.96
N GLN A 18 12.32 10.33 13.79
CA GLN A 18 11.00 9.98 13.25
C GLN A 18 11.06 8.52 12.79
N GLU A 19 11.15 7.58 13.74
CA GLU A 19 11.04 6.15 13.45
C GLU A 19 9.63 5.89 12.90
N CYS A 20 9.54 5.18 11.79
CA CYS A 20 8.24 4.71 11.29
C CYS A 20 7.56 3.92 12.42
N LYS A 21 6.40 4.40 12.89
CA LYS A 21 5.53 3.62 13.78
C LYS A 21 4.71 2.64 12.94
N CYS A 22 5.41 1.81 12.17
CA CYS A 22 4.81 0.78 11.37
C CYS A 22 4.30 -0.32 12.33
N GLU A 23 2.99 -0.56 12.40
CA GLU A 23 2.44 -1.65 13.23
C GLU A 23 2.97 -3.01 12.74
N PRO A 24 3.63 -3.82 13.60
CA PRO A 24 4.22 -5.10 13.19
C PRO A 24 3.21 -6.10 12.60
N GLU A 25 1.94 -6.02 13.01
CA GLU A 25 0.88 -6.87 12.48
C GLU A 25 0.48 -6.47 11.06
N PHE A 26 0.33 -5.17 10.80
CA PHE A 26 0.02 -4.65 9.47
C PHE A 26 1.08 -5.08 8.44
N ILE A 27 2.34 -5.01 8.82
CA ILE A 27 3.43 -5.38 7.92
C ILE A 27 3.37 -6.86 7.50
N LYS A 28 3.02 -7.77 8.41
CA LYS A 28 2.86 -9.21 8.07
C LYS A 28 1.75 -9.41 7.04
N THR A 29 0.69 -8.61 7.11
CA THR A 29 -0.42 -8.72 6.16
C THR A 29 -0.04 -8.28 4.75
N ILE A 30 0.96 -7.43 4.52
CA ILE A 30 1.25 -6.95 3.15
C ILE A 30 1.78 -8.06 2.24
N ASN A 31 2.58 -8.98 2.79
CA ASN A 31 3.25 -10.01 2.01
C ASN A 31 2.54 -11.36 2.01
N GLU A 32 1.62 -11.59 2.95
CA GLU A 32 0.96 -12.89 3.12
C GLU A 32 -0.52 -12.70 3.50
N MET A 33 -1.38 -12.63 2.49
CA MET A 33 -2.84 -12.49 2.63
C MET A 33 -3.60 -13.71 2.11
N SER A 34 -4.72 -14.02 2.75
CA SER A 34 -5.80 -14.82 2.17
C SER A 34 -6.59 -14.02 1.12
N LYS A 35 -7.48 -14.71 0.40
CA LYS A 35 -8.35 -14.08 -0.59
C LYS A 35 -9.32 -13.05 0.03
N GLU A 36 -9.77 -13.27 1.25
CA GLU A 36 -10.64 -12.35 1.97
C GLU A 36 -9.86 -11.12 2.44
N GLN A 37 -8.60 -11.32 2.85
CA GLN A 37 -7.73 -10.25 3.33
C GLN A 37 -7.34 -9.28 2.21
N ILE A 38 -7.12 -9.74 0.97
CA ILE A 38 -6.80 -8.81 -0.13
C ILE A 38 -7.94 -7.83 -0.43
N LEU A 39 -9.21 -8.25 -0.27
CA LEU A 39 -10.36 -7.37 -0.46
C LEU A 39 -10.42 -6.34 0.67
N HIS A 40 -10.28 -6.78 1.92
CA HIS A 40 -10.26 -5.87 3.07
C HIS A 40 -9.10 -4.86 2.97
N PHE A 41 -7.92 -5.31 2.58
CA PHE A 41 -6.75 -4.44 2.37
C PHE A 41 -7.01 -3.42 1.26
N SER A 42 -7.65 -3.86 0.17
CA SER A 42 -8.02 -2.98 -0.93
C SER A 42 -9.06 -1.94 -0.50
N ASP A 43 -10.10 -2.36 0.20
CA ASP A 43 -11.12 -1.47 0.75
C ASP A 43 -10.50 -0.45 1.71
N GLU A 44 -9.48 -0.84 2.49
CA GLU A 44 -8.77 0.08 3.36
C GLU A 44 -8.04 1.18 2.57
N ILE A 45 -7.33 0.84 1.48
CA ILE A 45 -6.68 1.82 0.61
C ILE A 45 -7.73 2.73 -0.04
N ILE A 46 -8.77 2.14 -0.63
CA ILE A 46 -9.85 2.85 -1.32
C ILE A 46 -10.62 3.77 -0.38
N SER A 47 -10.73 3.44 0.91
CA SER A 47 -11.39 4.30 1.90
C SER A 47 -10.71 5.67 2.08
N GLY A 48 -9.44 5.80 1.66
CA GLY A 48 -8.73 7.08 1.63
C GLY A 48 -9.17 8.03 0.50
N PHE A 49 -9.81 7.50 -0.54
CA PHE A 49 -10.10 8.26 -1.76
C PHE A 49 -11.16 9.33 -1.47
N GLU A 50 -11.01 10.50 -2.08
CA GLU A 50 -11.97 11.60 -1.91
C GLU A 50 -13.35 11.22 -2.44
N LYS A 51 -13.39 10.55 -3.59
CA LYS A 51 -14.61 10.03 -4.17
C LYS A 51 -14.81 8.58 -3.76
N LYS A 52 -16.03 8.29 -3.29
CA LYS A 52 -16.43 6.92 -2.96
C LYS A 52 -16.30 6.04 -4.19
N GLN A 53 -15.67 4.89 -4.03
CA GLN A 53 -15.59 3.88 -5.08
C GLN A 53 -16.38 2.61 -4.69
N LYS A 54 -16.80 1.85 -5.69
CA LYS A 54 -17.42 0.54 -5.55
C LYS A 54 -16.51 -0.54 -6.11
N TYR A 55 -16.37 -1.64 -5.38
CA TYR A 55 -15.76 -2.87 -5.89
C TYR A 55 -16.58 -3.40 -7.06
N ILE A 56 -15.91 -3.77 -8.15
CA ILE A 56 -16.55 -4.34 -9.34
C ILE A 56 -16.24 -5.83 -9.46
N LYS A 57 -14.95 -6.18 -9.53
CA LYS A 57 -14.51 -7.55 -9.74
C LYS A 57 -13.04 -7.75 -9.43
N THR A 58 -12.68 -9.02 -9.33
CA THR A 58 -11.30 -9.50 -9.30
C THR A 58 -10.95 -10.14 -10.66
N ILE A 59 -9.86 -9.72 -11.31
CA ILE A 59 -9.36 -10.30 -12.58
C ILE A 59 -8.03 -11.02 -12.33
N SER A 60 -7.84 -12.21 -12.91
CA SER A 60 -6.51 -12.82 -13.04
C SER A 60 -5.87 -12.37 -14.36
N GLN A 61 -4.74 -11.66 -14.32
CA GLN A 61 -4.06 -11.17 -15.53
C GLN A 61 -2.98 -12.15 -16.03
N GLU A 62 -2.24 -12.73 -15.10
CA GLU A 62 -1.16 -13.69 -15.33
C GLU A 62 -1.37 -14.88 -14.39
N PRO A 63 -0.70 -16.04 -14.58
CA PRO A 63 -0.88 -17.20 -13.70
C PRO A 63 -0.75 -16.88 -12.21
N ASN A 64 0.00 -15.82 -11.88
CA ASN A 64 0.29 -15.41 -10.52
C ASN A 64 -0.10 -13.94 -10.21
N LEU A 65 -0.81 -13.22 -11.08
CA LEU A 65 -1.23 -11.84 -10.79
C LEU A 65 -2.74 -11.72 -10.73
N ILE A 66 -3.21 -11.07 -9.68
CA ILE A 66 -4.60 -10.74 -9.44
C ILE A 66 -4.75 -9.23 -9.35
N LYS A 67 -5.79 -8.71 -10.00
CA LYS A 67 -6.21 -7.32 -9.92
C LYS A 67 -7.55 -7.23 -9.20
N ILE A 68 -7.65 -6.33 -8.23
CA ILE A 68 -8.93 -5.90 -7.65
C ILE A 68 -9.27 -4.54 -8.27
N ILE A 69 -10.47 -4.45 -8.85
CA ILE A 69 -10.89 -3.29 -9.64
C ILE A 69 -12.04 -2.55 -8.96
N TYR A 70 -11.86 -1.25 -8.82
CA TYR A 70 -12.84 -0.31 -8.27
C TYR A 70 -13.16 0.81 -9.26
N TYR A 71 -14.40 1.30 -9.23
CA TYR A 71 -14.82 2.47 -10.00
C TYR A 71 -15.46 3.50 -9.07
N GLU A 72 -15.34 4.78 -9.42
CA GLU A 72 -16.08 5.84 -8.73
C GLU A 72 -17.59 5.57 -8.76
N ASN A 73 -18.27 5.86 -7.64
CA ASN A 73 -19.72 5.78 -7.56
C ASN A 73 -20.36 6.75 -8.55
N GLY A 74 -21.38 6.27 -9.27
CA GLY A 74 -22.11 7.06 -10.26
C GLY A 74 -21.67 6.82 -11.71
N ILE A 75 -20.57 6.10 -11.95
CA ILE A 75 -20.24 5.64 -13.31
C ILE A 75 -21.27 4.56 -13.73
N PRO A 76 -22.00 4.76 -14.84
CA PRO A 76 -22.97 3.79 -15.34
C PRO A 76 -22.34 2.44 -15.70
N ASP A 77 -23.05 1.34 -15.45
CA ASP A 77 -22.52 -0.01 -15.65
C ASP A 77 -22.21 -0.33 -17.12
N ASN A 78 -22.89 0.30 -18.08
CA ASN A 78 -22.57 0.18 -19.51
C ASN A 78 -21.22 0.82 -19.86
N ILE A 79 -20.84 1.92 -19.19
CA ILE A 79 -19.52 2.53 -19.34
C ILE A 79 -18.46 1.63 -18.70
N ILE A 80 -18.71 1.12 -17.49
CA ILE A 80 -17.81 0.15 -16.81
C ILE A 80 -17.57 -1.08 -17.70
N ALA A 81 -18.64 -1.65 -18.26
CA ALA A 81 -18.55 -2.82 -19.13
C ALA A 81 -17.79 -2.54 -20.44
N THR A 82 -17.78 -1.29 -20.91
CA THR A 82 -17.04 -0.88 -22.11
C THR A 82 -15.56 -0.70 -21.78
N ASP A 83 -15.23 0.07 -20.74
CA ASP A 83 -13.85 0.31 -20.28
C ASP A 83 -13.14 -1.03 -19.96
N LEU A 84 -13.83 -1.97 -19.30
CA LEU A 84 -13.25 -3.29 -19.00
C LEU A 84 -13.01 -4.19 -20.22
N LYS A 85 -13.68 -3.95 -21.35
CA LYS A 85 -13.50 -4.79 -22.56
C LYS A 85 -12.22 -4.44 -23.31
N ASP A 86 -11.75 -3.20 -23.18
CA ASP A 86 -10.61 -2.71 -23.93
C ASP A 86 -9.27 -3.23 -23.38
N GLY A 87 -9.30 -4.02 -22.29
CA GLY A 87 -8.12 -4.67 -21.70
C GLY A 87 -7.24 -3.73 -20.87
N TYR A 88 -7.49 -2.43 -20.96
CA TYR A 88 -6.96 -1.39 -20.09
C TYR A 88 -8.14 -0.71 -19.38
N CYS A 89 -7.95 -0.35 -18.11
CA CYS A 89 -9.00 0.18 -17.27
C CYS A 89 -8.71 1.65 -16.98
N SER A 90 -9.24 2.55 -17.81
CA SER A 90 -8.86 3.98 -17.79
C SER A 90 -9.61 4.80 -16.75
N LEU A 91 -10.79 4.34 -16.35
CA LEU A 91 -11.68 5.05 -15.42
C LEU A 91 -11.69 4.45 -14.02
N CYS A 92 -10.84 3.46 -13.77
CA CYS A 92 -10.88 2.66 -12.55
C CYS A 92 -9.61 2.82 -11.72
N THR A 93 -9.69 2.31 -10.51
CA THR A 93 -8.54 2.10 -9.64
C THR A 93 -8.25 0.62 -9.58
N GLU A 94 -7.00 0.26 -9.86
CA GLU A 94 -6.51 -1.11 -9.81
C GLU A 94 -5.57 -1.30 -8.62
N LEU A 95 -5.80 -2.38 -7.87
CA LEU A 95 -4.85 -2.87 -6.89
C LEU A 95 -4.35 -4.24 -7.32
N ILE A 96 -3.04 -4.37 -7.42
CA ILE A 96 -2.37 -5.55 -7.95
C ILE A 96 -1.79 -6.37 -6.80
N PHE A 97 -2.04 -7.68 -6.85
CA PHE A 97 -1.55 -8.66 -5.91
C PHE A 97 -0.88 -9.81 -6.67
N LYS A 98 0.17 -10.37 -6.08
CA LYS A 98 0.86 -11.54 -6.59
C LYS A 98 0.45 -12.76 -5.78
N LYS A 99 -0.09 -13.77 -6.47
CA LYS A 99 -0.42 -15.08 -5.94
C LYS A 99 0.85 -15.93 -5.82
N TYR A 100 1.00 -16.62 -4.70
CA TYR A 100 2.05 -17.61 -4.49
C TYR A 100 1.57 -18.76 -3.61
N TYR A 101 2.30 -19.87 -3.60
CA TYR A 101 1.98 -21.04 -2.77
C TYR A 101 3.10 -21.29 -1.76
N LYS A 102 2.78 -21.12 -0.48
CA LYS A 102 3.72 -21.36 0.63
C LYS A 102 3.77 -22.85 0.95
N GLY A 103 4.98 -23.38 1.09
CA GLY A 103 5.20 -24.82 1.34
C GLY A 103 4.99 -25.71 0.12
N LYS A 104 4.91 -25.14 -1.09
CA LYS A 104 4.86 -25.91 -2.34
C LYS A 104 6.17 -26.65 -2.58
N ASN A 105 6.09 -27.91 -2.99
CA ASN A 105 7.22 -28.72 -3.45
C ASN A 105 6.79 -29.51 -4.69
N SER A 106 7.30 -29.13 -5.86
CA SER A 106 6.96 -29.77 -7.14
C SER A 106 7.42 -31.22 -7.22
N ASP A 107 8.57 -31.53 -6.64
CA ASP A 107 9.21 -32.85 -6.74
C ASP A 107 8.46 -33.89 -5.91
N LEU A 108 7.80 -33.43 -4.83
CA LEU A 108 6.97 -34.25 -3.95
C LEU A 108 5.46 -34.12 -4.24
N ASN A 109 5.07 -33.42 -5.32
CA ASN A 109 3.66 -33.12 -5.65
C ASN A 109 2.88 -32.41 -4.50
N ILE A 110 3.56 -31.63 -3.67
CA ILE A 110 2.93 -30.83 -2.61
C ILE A 110 2.52 -29.47 -3.19
N ILE A 111 1.22 -29.19 -3.21
CA ILE A 111 0.66 -27.97 -3.82
C ILE A 111 0.99 -26.71 -3.00
N GLY A 112 1.09 -26.84 -1.67
CA GLY A 112 1.24 -25.72 -0.75
C GLY A 112 -0.08 -24.98 -0.46
N GLN A 113 -0.04 -23.97 0.40
CA GLN A 113 -1.17 -23.10 0.72
C GLN A 113 -1.09 -21.81 -0.10
N GLU A 114 -2.20 -21.41 -0.70
CA GLU A 114 -2.30 -20.18 -1.51
C GLU A 114 -2.28 -18.92 -0.62
N PHE A 115 -1.48 -17.94 -1.03
CA PHE A 115 -1.38 -16.62 -0.42
C PHE A 115 -1.21 -15.54 -1.49
N PHE A 116 -1.41 -14.28 -1.08
CA PHE A 116 -1.27 -13.11 -1.91
C PHE A 116 -0.35 -12.08 -1.26
N SER A 117 0.54 -11.49 -2.03
CA SER A 117 1.35 -10.34 -1.63
C SER A 117 0.91 -9.11 -2.39
N PHE A 118 0.76 -7.98 -1.72
CA PHE A 118 0.50 -6.71 -2.39
C PHE A 118 1.66 -6.34 -3.30
N VAL A 119 1.34 -5.87 -4.53
CA VAL A 119 2.31 -5.43 -5.53
C VAL A 119 2.21 -3.93 -5.70
N SER A 120 1.03 -3.40 -6.06
CA SER A 120 0.86 -1.96 -6.22
C SER A 120 -0.59 -1.48 -6.19
N ALA A 121 -0.74 -0.18 -5.97
CA ALA A 121 -1.97 0.58 -6.13
C ALA A 121 -1.63 1.93 -6.75
N GLU A 122 -2.33 2.31 -7.81
CA GLU A 122 -2.12 3.57 -8.54
C GLU A 122 -3.33 4.50 -8.34
N GLY A 123 -3.08 5.81 -8.28
CA GLY A 123 -4.12 6.81 -8.12
C GLY A 123 -3.59 8.24 -8.06
N LYS A 124 -4.46 9.18 -7.66
CA LYS A 124 -4.02 10.56 -7.40
C LYS A 124 -3.27 10.61 -6.08
N TYR A 125 -2.35 11.57 -5.97
CA TYR A 125 -1.61 11.79 -4.72
C TYR A 125 -2.52 11.88 -3.50
N LEU A 126 -3.55 12.73 -3.55
CA LEU A 126 -4.44 13.00 -2.41
C LEU A 126 -5.27 11.80 -1.97
N ASP A 127 -5.53 10.86 -2.89
CA ASP A 127 -6.29 9.65 -2.63
C ASP A 127 -5.43 8.63 -1.88
N LEU A 128 -4.22 8.37 -2.37
CA LEU A 128 -3.28 7.40 -1.79
C LEU A 128 -2.58 7.94 -0.53
N TYR A 129 -2.34 9.25 -0.49
CA TYR A 129 -1.64 9.93 0.60
C TYR A 129 -2.28 9.69 1.96
N LYS A 130 -3.61 9.76 2.06
CA LYS A 130 -4.32 9.61 3.34
C LYS A 130 -4.08 8.25 3.96
N TRP A 131 -4.12 7.20 3.15
CA TRP A 131 -3.83 5.85 3.61
C TRP A 131 -2.35 5.72 4.03
N TRP A 132 -1.43 6.22 3.20
CA TRP A 132 0.01 6.19 3.48
C TRP A 132 0.36 6.92 4.78
N GLN A 133 -0.14 8.15 4.95
CA GLN A 133 0.02 8.95 6.16
C GLN A 133 -0.53 8.19 7.38
N LYS A 134 -1.77 7.71 7.31
CA LYS A 134 -2.41 7.00 8.42
C LYS A 134 -1.59 5.80 8.89
N LYS A 135 -0.99 5.05 7.97
CA LYS A 135 -0.26 3.80 8.27
C LYS A 135 1.18 4.01 8.74
N PHE A 136 1.89 4.99 8.16
CA PHE A 136 3.34 5.10 8.35
C PHE A 136 3.77 6.38 9.05
N TYR A 137 3.02 7.47 8.85
CA TYR A 137 3.39 8.81 9.28
C TYR A 137 2.17 9.62 9.78
N PRO A 138 1.44 9.13 10.80
CA PRO A 138 0.15 9.71 11.21
C PRO A 138 0.25 11.15 11.72
N ASN A 139 1.46 11.58 12.09
CA ASN A 139 1.73 12.90 12.66
C ASN A 139 2.32 13.90 11.65
N LEU A 140 2.59 13.48 10.40
CA LEU A 140 3.15 14.37 9.38
C LEU A 140 2.04 14.95 8.53
N SER A 141 2.14 16.25 8.21
CA SER A 141 1.27 16.90 7.25
C SER A 141 1.49 16.40 5.83
N LYS A 142 0.60 16.80 4.93
CA LYS A 142 0.67 16.45 3.51
C LYS A 142 1.91 17.05 2.87
N GLU A 143 2.17 18.31 3.16
CA GLU A 143 3.32 19.07 2.67
C GLU A 143 4.63 18.45 3.17
N GLU A 144 4.70 18.01 4.41
CA GLU A 144 5.89 17.34 4.95
C GLU A 144 6.18 16.02 4.28
N ILE A 145 5.16 15.19 4.04
CA ILE A 145 5.32 13.91 3.33
C ILE A 145 5.76 14.19 1.89
N LEU A 146 5.04 15.04 1.17
CA LEU A 146 5.32 15.37 -0.24
C LEU A 146 6.76 15.87 -0.46
N ASN A 147 7.25 16.73 0.44
CA ASN A 147 8.55 17.39 0.30
C ASN A 147 9.71 16.58 0.89
N ASN A 148 9.45 15.59 1.75
CA ASN A 148 10.48 14.76 2.36
C ASN A 148 10.52 13.39 1.70
N SER A 149 11.44 13.22 0.75
CA SER A 149 11.63 11.97 0.01
C SER A 149 11.86 10.75 0.91
N LYS A 150 12.39 10.90 2.13
CA LYS A 150 12.57 9.76 3.06
C LYS A 150 11.24 9.16 3.51
N THR A 151 10.18 9.96 3.57
CA THR A 151 8.84 9.50 3.97
C THR A 151 8.13 8.72 2.87
N HIS A 152 8.72 8.67 1.67
CA HIS A 152 8.19 7.91 0.54
C HIS A 152 8.66 6.45 0.53
N TYR A 153 9.53 6.03 1.45
CA TYR A 153 10.12 4.70 1.43
C TYR A 153 10.06 4.03 2.80
N ILE A 154 9.52 2.81 2.85
CA ILE A 154 9.57 1.92 4.00
C ILE A 154 10.30 0.65 3.57
N LYS A 155 11.52 0.46 4.10
CA LYS A 155 12.36 -0.69 3.78
C LYS A 155 12.65 -1.50 5.02
N LEU A 156 12.16 -2.73 5.06
CA LEU A 156 12.37 -3.68 6.15
C LEU A 156 12.85 -5.01 5.53
N PRO A 157 14.18 -5.19 5.40
CA PRO A 157 14.74 -6.31 4.65
C PRO A 157 14.47 -7.67 5.31
N ASP A 158 14.46 -7.74 6.63
CA ASP A 158 14.30 -9.00 7.41
C ASP A 158 12.98 -9.72 7.12
N ILE A 159 11.99 -8.98 6.66
CA ILE A 159 10.63 -9.43 6.38
C ILE A 159 10.23 -9.19 4.91
N ARG A 160 11.23 -8.93 4.05
CA ARG A 160 11.05 -8.81 2.61
C ARG A 160 10.05 -7.72 2.22
N LEU A 161 10.16 -6.54 2.83
CA LEU A 161 9.29 -5.39 2.53
C LEU A 161 10.10 -4.22 1.96
N ASP A 162 9.70 -3.72 0.80
CA ASP A 162 10.21 -2.49 0.19
C ASP A 162 9.02 -1.72 -0.40
N LEU A 163 8.32 -0.99 0.48
CA LEU A 163 7.20 -0.15 0.07
C LEU A 163 7.68 1.23 -0.34
N ARG A 164 7.12 1.73 -1.44
CA ARG A 164 7.44 3.03 -1.99
C ARG A 164 6.17 3.77 -2.34
N PHE A 165 6.08 5.04 -1.98
CA PHE A 165 5.02 5.96 -2.38
C PHE A 165 5.62 7.02 -3.31
N VAL A 166 5.53 6.78 -4.61
CA VAL A 166 6.28 7.53 -5.62
C VAL A 166 5.38 8.04 -6.74
N LYS A 167 5.81 9.11 -7.38
CA LYS A 167 5.16 9.62 -8.60
C LYS A 167 5.54 8.74 -9.79
N ASN A 168 4.55 8.33 -10.58
CA ASN A 168 4.73 7.62 -11.84
C ASN A 168 4.04 8.40 -12.96
N LEU A 169 4.80 9.04 -13.85
CA LEU A 169 4.29 9.98 -14.86
C LEU A 169 3.39 11.06 -14.22
N ASP A 170 2.08 11.00 -14.47
CA ASP A 170 1.08 11.93 -13.97
C ASP A 170 0.27 11.40 -12.76
N THR A 171 0.54 10.17 -12.34
CA THR A 171 -0.12 9.50 -11.21
C THR A 171 0.86 9.27 -10.06
N TRP A 172 0.33 8.79 -8.94
CA TRP A 172 1.10 8.31 -7.80
C TRP A 172 0.82 6.84 -7.60
N GLU A 173 1.83 6.13 -7.10
CA GLU A 173 1.79 4.70 -6.91
C GLU A 173 2.33 4.35 -5.52
N ILE A 174 1.61 3.49 -4.82
CA ILE A 174 2.14 2.72 -3.70
C ILE A 174 2.55 1.38 -4.26
N GLN A 175 3.82 1.01 -4.14
CA GLN A 175 4.36 -0.23 -4.70
C GLN A 175 5.22 -0.98 -3.69
N ASN A 176 5.15 -2.31 -3.72
CA ASN A 176 6.01 -3.23 -3.00
C ASN A 176 7.02 -3.85 -3.99
N LYS A 177 8.31 -3.55 -3.84
CA LYS A 177 9.36 -3.94 -4.79
C LYS A 177 10.05 -5.26 -4.46
N PHE A 178 9.48 -6.07 -3.58
CA PHE A 178 10.04 -7.36 -3.19
C PHE A 178 9.55 -8.53 -4.07
#